data_AF-V4NU42-F1
#
_entry.id   AF-V4NU42-F1
#
_cell.length_a   1.000
_cell.length_b   1.000
_cell.length_c   1.000
_cell.angle_alpha   90.00
_cell.angle_beta   90.00
_cell.angle_gamma   90.00
#
_symmetry.space_group_name_H-M   'P 1'
#
loop_
_entity.id
_entity.type
_entity.pdbx_description
1 polymer ?
#
loop_
_entity_poly.entity_id
_entity_poly.type
_entity_poly.pdbx_seq_one_letter_code
_entity_poly.pdbx_strand_id
1 'polypeptide(L)' 'MRGSDIQTAGLFSYVSCEARVPPSHPLRSIRAIVEEALEVLSPDFEAMYSAIGCPSIPPEKLLRVLLLQTFYTIRSER' A
#
# COMPACT_ATOMS: atom_id res chain seq x y z
N MET A 1 -7.99 -15.08 -8.51
CA MET A 1 -8.81 -14.17 -7.69
C MET A 1 -7.93 -13.10 -7.08
N ARG A 2 -8.43 -11.85 -6.98
CA ARG A 2 -7.71 -10.79 -6.27
C ARG A 2 -7.89 -10.95 -4.77
N GLY A 3 -6.82 -10.79 -3.99
CA GLY A 3 -6.91 -10.77 -2.53
C GLY A 3 -7.41 -9.43 -2.00
N SER A 4 -7.95 -9.43 -0.78
CA SER A 4 -8.44 -8.22 -0.13
C SER A 4 -7.29 -7.31 0.32
N ASP A 5 -7.43 -6.00 0.14
CA ASP A 5 -6.46 -5.02 0.63
C ASP A 5 -6.62 -4.74 2.13
N ILE A 6 -6.28 -5.73 2.95
CA ILE A 6 -6.38 -5.63 4.39
C ILE A 6 -5.18 -4.83 4.93
N GLN A 7 -5.48 -3.71 5.59
CA GLN A 7 -4.51 -2.89 6.31
C GLN A 7 -4.30 -3.45 7.72
N THR A 8 -3.09 -3.93 8.01
CA THR A 8 -2.78 -4.49 9.33
C THR A 8 -2.42 -3.36 10.31
N ALA A 9 -3.33 -3.09 11.25
CA ALA A 9 -3.13 -2.03 12.26
C ALA A 9 -2.06 -2.37 13.31
N GLY A 10 -1.73 -3.66 13.51
CA GLY A 10 -0.76 -4.11 14.50
C GLY A 10 0.04 -5.31 14.02
N LEU A 11 1.37 -5.22 14.10
CA LEU A 11 2.27 -6.37 14.02
C LEU A 11 2.40 -6.96 15.44
N PHE A 12 3.13 -8.08 15.60
CA PHE A 12 3.54 -8.62 16.91
C PHE A 12 4.40 -7.63 17.75
N SER A 13 4.57 -6.39 17.29
CA SER A 13 5.25 -5.31 17.99
C SER A 13 4.29 -4.59 18.95
N TYR A 14 4.80 -4.16 20.10
CA TYR A 14 4.07 -3.33 21.07
C TYR A 14 3.62 -1.97 20.52
N VAL A 15 4.09 -1.57 19.34
CA VAL A 15 3.76 -0.29 18.69
C VAL A 15 3.43 -0.54 17.22
N SER A 16 2.30 -0.01 16.75
CA SER A 16 1.92 -0.09 15.34
C SER A 16 2.90 0.69 14.45
N CYS A 17 3.07 0.26 13.20
CA CYS A 17 3.88 1.01 12.23
C CYS A 17 3.35 2.43 12.05
N GLU A 18 2.02 2.60 12.06
CA GLU A 18 1.38 3.90 11.93
C GLU A 18 1.70 4.84 13.09
N ALA A 19 1.85 4.32 14.30
CA ALA A 19 2.22 5.14 15.47
C ALA A 19 3.68 5.63 15.44
N ARG A 20 4.53 5.04 14.58
CA ARG A 20 5.93 5.48 14.43
C ARG A 20 6.11 6.69 13.54
N VAL A 21 5.14 7.00 12.67
CA VAL A 21 5.21 8.14 11.76
C VAL A 21 4.64 9.38 12.45
N PRO A 22 5.36 10.50 12.59
CA PRO A 22 4.82 11.70 13.21
C PRO A 22 3.56 12.23 12.48
N PRO A 23 2.62 12.89 13.19
CA PRO A 23 1.43 13.47 12.55
C PRO A 23 1.76 14.55 11.51
N SER A 24 2.84 15.29 11.69
CA SER A 24 3.31 16.33 10.77
C SER A 24 4.15 15.79 9.61
N HIS A 25 4.34 14.47 9.51
CA HIS A 25 5.21 13.89 8.49
C HIS A 25 4.54 13.91 7.10
N PRO A 26 5.25 14.27 6.02
CA PRO A 26 4.68 14.37 4.66
C PRO A 26 4.01 13.08 4.15
N LEU A 27 4.48 11.92 4.60
CA LEU A 27 3.84 10.62 4.27
C LEU A 27 2.37 10.55 4.65
N ARG A 28 1.90 11.30 5.65
CA ARG A 28 0.48 11.33 6.03
C ARG A 28 -0.37 11.90 4.91
N SER A 29 0.04 13.03 4.33
CA SER A 29 -0.67 13.67 3.22
C SER A 29 -0.54 12.86 1.93
N ILE A 30 0.66 12.32 1.65
CA ILE A 30 0.88 11.45 0.49
C ILE A 30 -0.01 10.20 0.58
N ARG A 31 -0.11 9.58 1.76
CA ARG A 31 -0.99 8.44 1.97
C ARG A 31 -2.43 8.76 1.60
N ALA A 32 -2.98 9.88 2.08
CA ALA A 32 -4.36 10.25 1.76
C ALA A 32 -4.62 10.36 0.24
N ILE A 33 -3.70 11.01 -0.48
CA ILE A 33 -3.77 11.17 -1.94
C ILE A 33 -3.71 9.80 -2.63
N VAL A 34 -2.81 8.93 -2.17
CA VAL A 34 -2.62 7.60 -2.75
C VAL A 34 -3.82 6.70 -2.48
N GLU A 35 -4.40 6.71 -1.28
CA GLU A 35 -5.60 5.93 -0.97
C GLU A 35 -6.77 6.34 -1.87
N GLU A 36 -7.00 7.64 -2.07
CA GLU A 36 -8.05 8.13 -2.98
C GLU A 36 -7.83 7.63 -4.42
N ALA A 37 -6.60 7.72 -4.93
CA ALA A 37 -6.26 7.23 -6.26
C ALA A 37 -6.46 5.71 -6.38
N LEU A 38 -6.10 4.94 -5.35
CA LEU A 38 -6.25 3.49 -5.34
C LEU A 38 -7.71 3.05 -5.25
N GLU A 39 -8.56 3.79 -4.51
CA GLU A 39 -10.01 3.53 -4.48
C GLU A 39 -10.63 3.67 -5.87
N VAL A 40 -10.26 4.73 -6.61
CA VAL A 40 -10.74 4.95 -7.99
C VAL A 40 -10.29 3.82 -8.93
N LEU A 41 -9.07 3.30 -8.77
CA LEU A 41 -8.52 2.25 -9.61
C LEU A 41 -8.96 0.83 -9.21
N SER A 42 -9.53 0.66 -8.02
CA SER A 42 -9.89 -0.67 -7.48
C SER A 42 -10.82 -1.49 -8.39
N PRO A 43 -11.86 -0.92 -9.04
CA PRO A 43 -12.69 -1.67 -9.97
C PRO A 43 -11.92 -2.20 -11.19
N ASP A 44 -11.01 -1.38 -11.73
CA ASP A 44 -10.17 -1.77 -12.87
C ASP A 44 -9.20 -2.90 -12.49
N PHE A 45 -8.63 -2.81 -11.29
CA PHE A 45 -7.82 -3.89 -10.74
C PHE A 45 -8.62 -5.18 -10.59
N GLU A 46 -9.83 -5.12 -10.05
CA GLU A 46 -10.69 -6.31 -9.91
C GLU A 46 -10.98 -6.97 -11.26
N ALA A 47 -11.30 -6.18 -12.29
CA ALA A 47 -11.59 -6.68 -13.63
C ALA A 47 -10.42 -7.44 -14.29
N MET A 48 -9.18 -7.18 -13.87
CA MET A 48 -8.00 -7.87 -14.39
C MET A 48 -7.78 -9.26 -13.77
N TYR A 49 -8.42 -9.60 -12.64
CA TYR A 49 -8.21 -10.89 -11.97
C TYR A 49 -9.27 -11.93 -12.35
N SER A 50 -8.85 -13.19 -12.45
CA SER A 50 -9.77 -14.33 -12.58
C SER A 50 -10.65 -14.48 -11.33
N ALA A 51 -11.94 -14.77 -11.50
CA ALA A 51 -12.87 -15.05 -10.40
C ALA A 51 -12.59 -16.36 -9.65
N ILE A 52 -11.71 -17.22 -10.16
CA ILE A 52 -11.37 -18.52 -9.57
C ILE A 52 -9.88 -18.61 -9.18
N GLY A 53 -9.55 -19.63 -8.39
CA GLY A 53 -8.19 -19.93 -7.96
C GLY A 53 -7.78 -19.24 -6.66
N CYS A 54 -6.48 -19.29 -6.36
CA CYS A 54 -5.92 -18.72 -5.13
C CYS A 54 -5.98 -17.17 -5.15
N PRO A 55 -6.35 -16.51 -4.04
CA PRO A 55 -6.23 -15.06 -3.90
C PRO A 55 -4.77 -14.60 -4.05
N SER A 56 -4.52 -13.63 -4.93
CA SER A 56 -3.21 -12.99 -5.07
C SER A 56 -3.00 -11.87 -4.03
N ILE A 57 -1.77 -11.34 -3.98
CA ILE A 57 -1.54 -10.03 -3.33
C ILE A 57 -2.24 -8.95 -4.17
N PRO A 58 -3.04 -8.06 -3.57
CA PRO A 58 -3.67 -6.95 -4.29
C PRO A 58 -2.64 -5.92 -4.77
N PRO A 59 -2.84 -5.32 -5.95
CA PRO A 59 -1.91 -4.36 -6.54
C PRO A 59 -1.69 -3.12 -5.66
N GLU A 60 -2.69 -2.70 -4.87
CA GLU A 60 -2.59 -1.58 -3.94
C GLU A 60 -1.42 -1.71 -2.96
N LYS A 61 -1.15 -2.93 -2.47
CA LYS A 61 -0.05 -3.18 -1.54
C LYS A 61 1.29 -2.97 -2.23
N LEU A 62 1.42 -3.45 -3.46
CA LEU A 62 2.64 -3.30 -4.25
C LEU A 62 2.89 -1.83 -4.59
N LEU A 63 1.85 -1.12 -5.04
CA LEU A 63 1.96 0.30 -5.40
C LEU A 63 2.34 1.18 -4.21
N ARG A 64 1.73 0.96 -3.03
CA ARG A 64 2.14 1.69 -1.80
C ARG A 64 3.61 1.45 -1.46
N VAL A 65 4.09 0.21 -1.57
CA VAL A 65 5.50 -0.13 -1.32
C VAL A 65 6.43 0.51 -2.34
N LEU A 66 6.08 0.48 -3.64
CA LEU A 66 6.88 1.12 -4.69
C LEU A 66 7.02 2.62 -4.49
N LEU A 67 5.98 3.30 -4.02
CA LEU A 67 6.03 4.72 -3.67
C LEU A 67 6.98 4.96 -2.50
N LEU A 68 6.87 4.17 -1.41
CA LEU A 68 7.79 4.27 -0.28
C LEU A 68 9.23 4.03 -0.69
N GLN A 69 9.47 3.03 -1.55
CA GLN A 69 10.79 2.76 -2.11
C GLN A 69 11.26 3.97 -2.92
N THR A 70 10.43 4.55 -3.78
CA THR A 70 10.81 5.72 -4.59
C THR A 70 11.17 6.93 -3.74
N PHE A 71 10.47 7.16 -2.63
CA PHE A 71 10.71 8.31 -1.74
C PHE A 71 11.90 8.14 -0.80
N TYR A 72 12.17 6.92 -0.34
CA TYR A 72 13.10 6.67 0.77
C TYR A 72 14.19 5.64 0.47
N THR A 73 14.28 5.11 -0.75
CA THR A 73 15.42 4.29 -1.15
C THR A 73 16.67 5.16 -1.33
N ILE A 74 17.82 4.66 -0.89
CA ILE A 74 19.11 5.18 -1.33
C ILE A 74 19.29 4.66 -2.75
N ARG A 75 19.23 5.56 -3.74
CA ARG A 75 19.63 5.19 -5.09
C ARG A 75 21.11 4.87 -5.05
N SER A 76 21.46 3.61 -5.33
CA SER A 76 22.85 3.27 -5.65
C SER A 76 23.16 3.98 -6.96
N GLU A 77 23.80 5.14 -6.88
CA GLU A 77 24.42 5.80 -8.02
C GLU A 77 25.58 4.91 -8.48
N ARG A 78 25.27 3.98 -9.39
CA ARG A 78 26.24 3.25 -10.20
C ARG A 78 26.02 3.65 -11.65
#